data_AF-A0A963TEI2-F1
#
_entry.id   AF-A0A963TEI2-F1
#
_cell.length_a   1.000
_cell.length_b   1.000
_cell.length_c   1.000
_cell.angle_alpha   90.00
_cell.angle_beta   90.00
_cell.angle_gamma   90.00
#
_symmetry.space_group_name_H-M   'P 1'
#
loop_
_entity.id
_entity.type
_entity.pdbx_description
1 polymer ?
#
loop_
_entity_poly.entity_id
_entity_poly.type
_entity_poly.pdbx_seq_one_letter_code
_entity_poly.pdbx_strand_id
1 'polypeptide(L)'
;DMIENERSTAINPAEAVEEKVSLSDRFGLWLGFHNCDQPTYFAIVEAYAAHHGLDLPVDDLRAQANEWSVTRGSRSGRVAWQFIQDLAGRLGTRLD
;
A
#
# COMPACT_ATOMS: atom_id res chain seq x y z
N ASP A 1 -28.70 -26.00 -0.20
CA ASP A 1 -30.08 -25.57 -0.49
C ASP A 1 -30.31 -24.11 -0.09
N MET A 2 -29.46 -23.21 -0.59
CA MET A 2 -29.51 -21.76 -0.33
C MET A 2 -29.40 -20.96 -1.64
N ILE A 3 -29.02 -21.64 -2.73
CA ILE A 3 -28.87 -21.13 -4.10
C ILE A 3 -30.22 -21.12 -4.84
N GLU A 4 -31.21 -21.89 -4.39
CA GLU A 4 -32.54 -21.95 -5.02
C GLU A 4 -33.49 -20.86 -4.52
N ASN A 5 -33.32 -20.40 -3.27
CA ASN A 5 -34.14 -19.33 -2.70
C ASN A 5 -33.84 -17.93 -3.30
N GLU A 6 -32.70 -17.75 -3.96
CA GLU A 6 -32.36 -16.49 -4.64
C GLU A 6 -33.04 -16.32 -6.01
N ARG A 7 -33.59 -17.41 -6.59
CA ARG A 7 -34.20 -17.38 -7.92
C ARG A 7 -35.69 -17.03 -7.93
N SER A 8 -36.37 -17.14 -6.78
CA SER A 8 -37.84 -17.10 -6.75
C SER A 8 -38.44 -15.75 -6.33
N THR A 9 -37.65 -14.78 -5.86
CA THR A 9 -38.16 -13.44 -5.45
C THR A 9 -37.45 -12.25 -6.09
N ALA A 10 -36.28 -12.42 -6.72
CA ALA A 10 -35.61 -11.32 -7.41
C ALA A 10 -36.14 -11.16 -8.84
N ILE A 11 -37.36 -10.64 -9.00
CA ILE A 11 -37.95 -10.35 -10.32
C ILE A 11 -37.19 -9.20 -11.02
N ASN A 12 -36.50 -8.33 -10.27
CA ASN A 12 -35.73 -7.22 -10.81
C ASN A 12 -34.26 -7.24 -10.34
N PRO A 13 -33.27 -7.40 -11.24
CA PRO A 13 -31.84 -7.40 -10.90
C PRO A 13 -31.36 -6.14 -10.17
N ALA A 14 -32.02 -5.00 -10.37
CA ALA A 14 -31.69 -3.73 -9.73
C ALA A 14 -31.97 -3.75 -8.21
N GLU A 15 -33.05 -4.42 -7.79
CA GLU A 15 -33.49 -4.50 -6.39
C GLU A 15 -32.49 -5.32 -5.55
N ALA A 16 -31.96 -6.41 -6.12
CA ALA A 16 -30.91 -7.23 -5.49
C ALA A 16 -29.56 -6.50 -5.35
N VAL A 17 -29.27 -5.51 -6.20
CA VAL A 17 -28.05 -4.68 -6.10
C VAL A 17 -28.24 -3.58 -5.04
N GLU A 18 -29.40 -2.92 -5.02
CA GLU A 18 -29.72 -1.91 -4.00
C GLU A 18 -29.72 -2.50 -2.58
N GLU A 19 -30.24 -3.71 -2.37
CA GLU A 19 -30.19 -4.35 -1.06
C GLU A 19 -28.76 -4.64 -0.58
N LYS A 20 -27.85 -5.04 -1.48
CA LYS A 20 -26.43 -5.29 -1.14
C LYS A 20 -25.67 -4.02 -0.78
N VAL A 21 -25.99 -2.91 -1.46
CA VAL A 21 -25.41 -1.58 -1.15
C VAL A 21 -25.97 -1.08 0.19
N SER A 22 -27.28 -1.20 0.42
CA SER A 22 -27.96 -0.88 1.69
C SER A 22 -27.39 -1.66 2.88
N LEU A 23 -27.12 -2.96 2.72
CA LEU A 23 -26.48 -3.79 3.74
C LEU A 23 -25.07 -3.31 4.06
N SER A 24 -24.27 -2.99 3.04
CA SER A 24 -22.90 -2.49 3.21
C SER A 24 -22.87 -1.09 3.87
N ASP A 25 -23.87 -0.25 3.60
CA ASP A 25 -23.99 1.06 4.22
C ASP A 25 -24.45 0.98 5.69
N ARG A 26 -25.34 0.02 6.01
CA ARG A 26 -25.82 -0.21 7.40
C ARG A 26 -24.83 -0.97 8.29
N PHE A 27 -24.15 -1.97 7.74
CA PHE A 27 -23.35 -2.93 8.52
C PHE A 27 -21.89 -3.00 8.08
N GLY A 28 -21.47 -2.21 7.09
CA GLY A 28 -20.08 -2.18 6.64
C GLY A 28 -19.16 -1.54 7.67
N LEU A 29 -17.98 -2.14 7.83
CA LEU A 29 -16.88 -1.54 8.57
C LEU A 29 -16.09 -0.62 7.63
N TRP A 30 -15.93 0.63 8.02
CA TRP A 30 -15.05 1.57 7.34
C TRP A 30 -13.64 1.52 7.94
N LEU A 31 -12.68 1.06 7.14
CA LEU A 31 -11.26 1.07 7.50
C LEU A 31 -10.57 2.24 6.81
N GLY A 32 -10.25 3.28 7.58
CA GLY A 32 -9.46 4.40 7.11
C GLY A 32 -7.99 4.03 6.97
N PHE A 33 -7.35 4.50 5.89
CA PHE A 33 -5.90 4.39 5.72
C PHE A 33 -5.27 5.75 6.04
N HIS A 34 -4.35 5.75 7.01
CA HIS A 34 -3.60 6.94 7.37
C HIS A 34 -2.36 7.10 6.50
N ASN A 35 -1.97 8.34 6.24
CA ASN A 35 -0.72 8.63 5.56
C ASN A 35 0.47 8.11 6.37
N CYS A 36 1.46 7.54 5.68
CA CYS A 36 2.73 7.16 6.32
C CYS A 36 3.49 8.44 6.70
N ASP A 37 3.79 8.60 7.98
CA ASP A 37 4.62 9.70 8.44
C ASP A 37 6.08 9.53 8.01
N GLN A 38 6.85 10.62 8.10
CA GLN A 38 8.24 10.61 7.66
C GLN A 38 9.15 9.68 8.48
N PRO A 39 9.07 9.65 9.83
CA PRO A 39 9.85 8.70 10.63
C PRO A 39 9.57 7.24 10.26
N THR A 40 8.31 6.87 10.08
CA THR A 40 7.91 5.51 9.67
C THR A 40 8.42 5.19 8.28
N TYR A 41 8.34 6.15 7.35
CA TYR A 41 8.88 5.99 6.00
C TYR A 41 10.40 5.75 6.02
N PHE A 42 11.17 6.51 6.82
CA PHE A 42 12.61 6.27 6.96
C PHE A 42 12.91 4.92 7.62
N ALA A 43 12.15 4.53 8.64
CA ALA A 43 12.31 3.22 9.26
C ALA A 43 12.12 2.06 8.25
N ILE A 44 11.14 2.18 7.33
CA ILE A 44 10.93 1.20 6.25
C ILE A 44 12.14 1.16 5.32
N VAL A 45 12.63 2.33 4.89
CA VAL A 45 13.78 2.43 3.97
C VAL A 45 15.05 1.86 4.61
N GLU A 46 15.34 2.22 5.85
CA GLU A 46 16.48 1.70 6.62
C GLU A 46 16.39 0.20 6.82
N ALA A 47 15.19 -0.33 7.12
CA ALA A 47 14.98 -1.77 7.25
C ALA A 47 15.28 -2.52 5.94
N TYR A 48 14.82 -2.00 4.79
CA TYR A 48 15.14 -2.58 3.49
C TYR A 48 16.63 -2.48 3.15
N ALA A 49 17.24 -1.31 3.36
CA ALA A 49 18.66 -1.11 3.08
C ALA A 49 19.53 -2.06 3.92
N ALA A 50 19.22 -2.20 5.21
CA ALA A 50 19.89 -3.15 6.10
C ALA A 50 19.66 -4.61 5.67
N HIS A 51 18.43 -4.96 5.30
CA HIS A 51 18.09 -6.33 4.87
C HIS A 51 18.88 -6.77 3.62
N HIS A 52 19.03 -5.88 2.64
CA HIS A 52 19.74 -6.18 1.39
C HIS A 52 21.22 -5.74 1.39
N GLY A 53 21.75 -5.29 2.53
CA GLY A 53 23.15 -4.87 2.64
C GLY A 53 23.53 -3.69 1.74
N LEU A 54 22.62 -2.73 1.54
CA LEU A 54 22.90 -1.51 0.78
C LEU A 54 23.74 -0.55 1.64
N ASP A 55 25.03 -0.48 1.34
CA ASP A 55 25.99 0.34 2.09
C ASP A 55 25.88 1.81 1.67
N LEU A 56 25.23 2.61 2.53
CA LEU A 56 25.13 4.05 2.40
C LEU A 56 25.01 4.66 3.80
N PRO A 57 25.67 5.78 4.11
CA PRO A 57 25.46 6.49 5.37
C PRO A 57 23.98 6.79 5.61
N VAL A 58 23.50 6.59 6.84
CA VAL A 58 22.07 6.74 7.18
C VAL A 58 21.53 8.12 6.82
N ASP A 59 22.33 9.17 7.02
CA ASP A 59 21.93 10.53 6.69
C ASP A 59 21.76 10.73 5.17
N ASP A 60 22.65 10.15 4.36
CA ASP A 60 22.55 10.18 2.91
C ASP A 60 21.36 9.36 2.41
N LEU A 61 21.13 8.19 3.02
CA LEU A 61 19.98 7.33 2.73
C LEU A 61 18.66 8.08 2.98
N ARG A 62 18.55 8.73 4.13
CA ARG A 62 17.36 9.53 4.50
C ARG A 62 17.18 10.72 3.58
N ALA A 63 18.25 11.45 3.25
CA ALA A 63 18.20 12.60 2.36
C ALA A 63 17.68 12.20 0.97
N GLN A 64 18.26 11.16 0.38
CA GLN A 64 17.85 10.65 -0.93
C GLN A 64 16.43 10.07 -0.91
N ALA A 65 16.07 9.31 0.13
CA ALA A 65 14.73 8.76 0.28
C ALA A 65 13.67 9.87 0.43
N ASN A 66 14.01 10.96 1.12
CA ASN A 66 13.13 12.11 1.26
C ASN A 66 12.89 12.79 -0.09
N GLU A 67 13.96 13.10 -0.83
CA GLU A 67 13.88 13.66 -2.18
C GLU A 67 13.03 12.77 -3.10
N TRP A 68 13.28 11.46 -3.08
CA TRP A 68 12.49 10.49 -3.83
C TRP A 68 11.01 10.54 -3.49
N SER A 69 10.66 10.60 -2.20
CA SER A 69 9.26 10.65 -1.74
C SER A 69 8.55 11.93 -2.20
N VAL A 70 9.27 13.05 -2.25
CA VAL A 70 8.74 14.34 -2.72
C VAL A 70 8.49 14.28 -4.22
N THR A 71 9.42 13.75 -5.02
CA THR A 71 9.23 13.58 -6.47
C THR A 71 8.07 12.64 -6.81
N ARG A 72 7.83 11.62 -5.99
CA ARG A 72 6.68 10.70 -6.14
C ARG A 72 5.38 11.23 -5.53
N GLY A 73 5.43 12.34 -4.78
CA GLY A 73 4.28 12.95 -4.11
C GLY A 73 3.65 12.07 -3.02
N SER A 74 4.35 11.06 -2.49
CA SER A 74 3.81 10.20 -1.44
C SER A 74 4.88 9.47 -0.63
N ARG A 75 4.50 9.06 0.58
CA ARG A 75 5.25 8.16 1.46
C ARG A 75 4.43 6.92 1.69
N SER A 76 5.00 5.77 1.35
CA SER A 76 4.40 4.45 1.56
C SER A 76 5.47 3.38 1.44
N GLY A 77 5.16 2.16 1.91
CA GLY A 77 6.04 1.01 1.70
C GLY A 77 6.34 0.75 0.23
N ARG A 78 5.37 0.98 -0.67
CA ARG A 78 5.59 0.86 -2.12
C ARG A 78 6.62 1.87 -2.64
N VAL A 79 6.52 3.13 -2.22
CA VAL A 79 7.47 4.17 -2.66
C VAL A 79 8.87 3.89 -2.10
N ALA A 80 8.96 3.44 -0.85
CA ALA A 80 10.21 3.01 -0.24
C ALA A 80 10.84 1.86 -1.05
N TRP A 81 10.06 0.84 -1.42
CA TRP A 81 10.56 -0.28 -2.24
C TRP A 81 11.05 0.15 -3.63
N GLN A 82 10.39 1.13 -4.27
CA GLN A 82 10.85 1.68 -5.53
C GLN A 82 12.18 2.43 -5.38
N PHE A 83 12.35 3.19 -4.30
CA PHE A 83 13.60 3.84 -3.97
C PHE A 83 14.73 2.82 -3.74
N ILE A 84 14.45 1.74 -3.01
CA ILE A 84 15.42 0.68 -2.71
C ILE A 84 15.88 -0.05 -3.98
N GLN A 85 14.97 -0.37 -4.90
CA GLN A 85 15.32 -0.96 -6.20
C GLN A 85 16.23 -0.03 -7.02
N ASP A 86 15.89 1.26 -7.05
CA ASP A 86 16.70 2.26 -7.75
C ASP A 86 18.08 2.43 -7.12
N LEU A 87 18.15 2.51 -5.79
CA LEU A 87 19.40 2.58 -5.04
C LEU A 87 20.26 1.33 -5.26
N ALA A 88 19.68 0.14 -5.18
CA ALA A 88 20.37 -1.11 -5.43
C ALA A 88 20.93 -1.18 -6.86
N GLY A 89 20.16 -0.72 -7.85
CA GLY A 89 20.63 -0.60 -9.23
C GLY A 89 21.82 0.35 -9.37
N ARG A 90 21.81 1.49 -8.66
CA ARG A 90 22.94 2.44 -8.62
C ARG A 90 24.17 1.88 -7.92
N LEU A 91 23.99 1.07 -6.88
CA LEU A 91 25.08 0.43 -6.12
C LEU A 91 25.57 -0.88 -6.77
N GLY A 92 24.88 -1.39 -7.79
CA GLY A 92 25.21 -2.68 -8.40
C GLY A 92 24.88 -3.89 -7.52
N THR A 93 24.06 -3.69 -6.47
CA THR A 93 23.62 -4.76 -5.56
C THR A 93 22.40 -5.45 -6.13
N ARG A 94 22.42 -6.77 -6.19
CA ARG A 94 21.26 -7.56 -6.60
C ARG A 94 20.32 -7.75 -5.42
N LEU A 95 19.06 -7.35 -5.60
CA LEU A 95 17.97 -7.68 -4.68
C LEU A 95 17.45 -9.09 -4.98
N ASP A 96 17.17 -9.83 -3.92
CA ASP A 96 16.67 -11.21 -3.89
C ASP A 96 15.14 -11.33 -3.92
#